data_AF-A0AAE8L5J8-F1
#
_entry.id   AF-A0AAE8L5J8-F1
#
_cell.length_a   1.000
_cell.length_b   1.000
_cell.length_c   1.000
_cell.angle_alpha   90.00
_cell.angle_beta   90.00
_cell.angle_gamma   90.00
#
_symmetry.space_group_name_H-M   'P 1'
#
loop_
_entity.id
_entity.type
_entity.pdbx_description
1 polymer ?
#
loop_
_entity_poly.entity_id
_entity_poly.type
_entity_poly.pdbx_seq_one_letter_code
_entity_poly.pdbx_strand_id
1 'polypeptide(L)'
;MSAEETHLEAPKNDLPQARLGWIMACIQTVIYGSFVGTFIVSPATMTRPIAPGMAVTVATVGGLLAILSTMILTGLYVLLANRLTAR
;
A
#
# COMPACT_ATOMS: atom_id res chain seq x y z
N MET A 1 -9.95 -50.06 13.23
CA MET A 1 -9.45 -48.88 13.95
C MET A 1 -8.27 -48.35 13.14
N SER A 2 -8.55 -47.49 12.15
CA SER A 2 -7.52 -46.91 11.28
C SER A 2 -7.04 -45.64 11.96
N ALA A 3 -5.78 -45.60 12.38
CA ALA A 3 -5.18 -44.41 12.93
C ALA A 3 -5.08 -43.37 11.80
N GLU A 4 -5.83 -42.28 11.95
CA GLU A 4 -5.69 -41.08 11.13
C GLU A 4 -4.32 -40.49 11.45
N GLU A 5 -3.35 -40.69 10.55
CA GLU A 5 -2.06 -40.01 10.62
C GLU A 5 -2.34 -38.51 10.58
N THR A 6 -2.32 -37.90 11.77
CA THR A 6 -2.38 -36.46 11.95
C THR A 6 -1.07 -35.93 11.39
N HIS A 7 -1.10 -35.58 10.10
CA HIS A 7 0.00 -34.95 9.39
C HIS A 7 0.24 -33.59 10.06
N LEU A 8 1.10 -33.56 11.08
CA LEU A 8 1.57 -32.34 11.72
C LEU A 8 2.42 -31.58 10.69
N GLU A 9 1.79 -30.68 9.94
CA GLU A 9 2.49 -29.78 9.03
C GLU A 9 3.59 -29.04 9.80
N ALA A 10 4.83 -29.19 9.34
CA ALA A 10 5.95 -28.44 9.89
C ALA A 10 5.69 -26.93 9.75
N PRO A 11 6.07 -26.10 10.74
CA PRO A 11 5.81 -24.66 10.71
C PRO A 11 6.42 -24.03 9.46
N LYS A 12 5.56 -23.48 8.59
CA LYS A 12 5.96 -22.78 7.37
C LYS A 12 6.75 -21.52 7.74
N ASN A 13 7.94 -21.36 7.17
CA ASN A 13 8.83 -20.25 7.48
C ASN A 13 8.44 -19.00 6.66
N ASP A 14 7.40 -18.28 7.09
CA ASP A 14 6.82 -17.13 6.39
C ASP A 14 7.59 -15.80 6.58
N LEU A 15 8.76 -15.82 7.23
CA LEU A 15 9.57 -14.63 7.53
C LEU A 15 9.84 -13.72 6.30
N PRO A 16 10.15 -14.24 5.09
CA PRO A 16 10.40 -13.39 3.92
C PRO A 16 9.14 -12.66 3.44
N GLN A 17 7.97 -13.32 3.50
CA GLN A 17 6.68 -12.72 3.14
C GLN A 17 6.28 -11.65 4.16
N ALA A 18 6.46 -11.95 5.45
CA ALA A 18 6.20 -10.99 6.52
C ALA A 18 7.06 -9.72 6.37
N ARG A 19 8.36 -9.88 6.07
CA ARG A 19 9.26 -8.73 5.82
C ARG A 19 8.81 -7.90 4.61
N LEU A 20 8.40 -8.56 3.52
CA LEU A 20 7.88 -7.87 2.34
C LEU A 20 6.61 -7.06 2.68
N GLY A 21 5.66 -7.68 3.40
CA GLY A 21 4.43 -7.02 3.84
C GLY A 21 4.71 -5.77 4.68
N TRP A 22 5.65 -5.85 5.62
CA TRP A 22 6.05 -4.69 6.44
C TRP A 22 6.69 -3.57 5.63
N ILE A 23 7.55 -3.88 4.67
CA ILE A 23 8.13 -2.86 3.78
C ILE A 23 7.03 -2.15 2.98
N MET A 24 6.08 -2.91 2.42
CA MET A 24 4.96 -2.33 1.66
C MET A 24 4.06 -1.47 2.55
N ALA A 25 3.78 -1.91 3.78
CA ALA A 25 3.04 -1.12 4.75
C ALA A 25 3.75 0.20 5.07
N CYS A 26 5.05 0.18 5.32
CA CYS A 26 5.83 1.41 5.55
C CYS A 26 5.76 2.37 4.35
N ILE A 27 5.91 1.86 3.13
CA ILE A 27 5.80 2.68 1.92
C ILE A 27 4.40 3.31 1.83
N GLN A 28 3.34 2.53 2.06
CA GLN A 28 1.97 3.04 2.06
C GLN A 28 1.75 4.11 3.13
N THR A 29 2.30 3.91 4.33
CA THR A 29 2.25 4.91 5.41
C THR A 29 2.91 6.22 4.99
N VAL A 30 4.06 6.17 4.30
CA VAL A 30 4.74 7.38 3.81
C VAL A 30 3.90 8.08 2.73
N ILE A 31 3.34 7.34 1.78
CA ILE A 31 2.50 7.91 0.71
C ILE A 31 1.27 8.59 1.32
N TYR A 32 0.50 7.87 2.13
CA TYR A 32 -0.73 8.42 2.71
C TYR A 32 -0.44 9.50 3.76
N GLY A 33 0.56 9.27 4.61
CA GLY A 33 0.97 10.21 5.64
C GLY A 33 1.51 11.51 5.07
N SER A 34 2.24 11.49 3.95
CA SER A 34 2.68 12.73 3.29
C SER A 34 1.52 13.54 2.71
N PHE A 35 0.52 12.88 2.12
CA PHE A 35 -0.68 13.53 1.61
C PHE A 35 -1.47 14.23 2.74
N VAL A 36 -1.79 13.49 3.81
CA VAL A 36 -2.49 14.04 4.98
C VAL A 36 -1.65 15.10 5.68
N GLY A 37 -0.35 14.85 5.86
CA GLY A 37 0.58 15.79 6.49
C GLY A 37 0.64 17.12 5.75
N THR A 38 0.66 17.09 4.41
CA THR A 38 0.62 18.32 3.60
C THR A 38 -0.69 19.08 3.81
N PHE A 39 -1.81 18.38 3.96
CA PHE A 39 -3.10 19.00 4.25
C PHE A 39 -3.12 19.72 5.60
N ILE A 40 -2.46 19.15 6.61
CA ILE A 40 -2.32 19.75 7.95
C ILE A 40 -1.41 20.98 7.89
N VAL A 41 -0.27 20.88 7.21
CA VAL A 41 0.75 21.94 7.18
C VAL A 41 0.35 23.11 6.28
N SER A 42 -0.28 22.84 5.13
CA SER A 42 -0.70 23.87 4.17
C SER A 42 -2.07 23.57 3.53
N PRO A 43 -3.17 23.77 4.28
CA PRO A 43 -4.51 23.55 3.76
C PRO A 43 -4.82 24.48 2.57
N ALA A 44 -4.31 25.72 2.58
CA ALA A 44 -4.52 26.70 1.51
C ALA A 44 -3.94 26.24 0.16
N THR A 45 -2.80 25.54 0.16
CA THR A 45 -2.24 24.96 -1.07
C THR A 45 -3.13 23.84 -1.59
N MET A 46 -3.65 23.00 -0.69
CA MET A 46 -4.48 21.84 -1.02
C MET A 46 -5.85 22.22 -1.58
N THR A 47 -6.46 23.29 -1.07
CA THR A 47 -7.76 23.79 -1.55
C THR A 47 -7.65 24.69 -2.78
N ARG A 48 -6.43 25.04 -3.22
CA ARG A 48 -6.24 25.90 -4.38
C ARG A 48 -6.69 25.19 -5.66
N PRO A 49 -7.41 25.89 -6.56
CA PRO A 49 -7.62 25.41 -7.92
C PRO A 49 -6.29 25.15 -8.65
N ILE A 50 -6.25 24.10 -9.46
CA ILE A 50 -5.06 23.80 -10.28
C ILE A 50 -4.83 24.85 -11.37
N ALA A 51 -5.90 25.46 -11.88
CA ALA A 51 -5.87 26.55 -12.84
C ALA A 51 -7.05 27.51 -12.59
N PRO A 52 -6.95 28.78 -13.01
CA PRO A 52 -8.02 29.76 -12.85
C PRO A 52 -9.33 29.28 -13.48
N GLY A 53 -10.45 29.43 -12.76
CA GLY A 53 -11.78 29.01 -13.22
C GLY A 53 -12.09 27.52 -13.11
N MET A 54 -11.15 26.68 -12.65
CA MET A 54 -11.38 25.25 -12.47
C MET A 54 -11.91 24.92 -11.07
N ALA A 55 -12.86 24.00 -10.97
CA ALA A 55 -13.32 23.44 -9.70
C ALA A 55 -12.36 22.38 -9.12
N VAL A 56 -11.44 21.84 -9.94
CA VAL A 56 -10.49 20.81 -9.52
C VAL A 56 -9.36 21.43 -8.70
N THR A 57 -9.15 20.92 -7.50
CA THR A 57 -8.13 21.42 -6.57
C THR A 57 -6.86 20.56 -6.62
N VAL A 58 -5.77 21.11 -6.08
CA VAL A 58 -4.51 20.36 -5.90
C VAL A 58 -4.74 19.10 -5.07
N ALA A 59 -5.59 19.17 -4.03
CA ALA A 59 -5.93 18.02 -3.20
C ALA A 59 -6.62 16.91 -4.00
N THR A 60 -7.54 17.25 -4.91
CA THR A 60 -8.21 16.25 -5.75
C THR A 60 -7.21 15.49 -6.62
N VAL A 61 -6.30 16.20 -7.27
CA VAL A 61 -5.27 15.58 -8.11
C VAL A 61 -4.27 14.77 -7.27
N GLY A 62 -3.79 15.34 -6.17
CA GLY A 62 -2.87 14.67 -5.25
C GLY A 62 -3.48 13.40 -4.63
N GLY A 63 -4.73 13.46 -4.21
CA GLY A 63 -5.46 12.32 -3.67
C GLY A 63 -5.64 11.21 -4.71
N LEU A 64 -5.97 11.57 -5.96
CA LEU A 64 -6.04 10.60 -7.05
C LEU A 64 -4.68 9.91 -7.27
N LEU A 65 -3.58 10.67 -7.31
CA LEU A 65 -2.24 10.10 -7.45
C LEU A 65 -1.86 9.17 -6.29
N ALA A 66 -2.24 9.51 -5.06
CA ALA A 66 -2.03 8.66 -3.89
C ALA A 66 -2.80 7.34 -3.99
N ILE A 67 -4.05 7.38 -4.45
CA ILE A 67 -4.86 6.18 -4.68
C ILE A 67 -4.23 5.30 -5.77
N LEU A 68 -3.86 5.88 -6.91
CA LEU A 68 -3.22 5.14 -8.00
C LEU A 68 -1.90 4.50 -7.54
N SER A 69 -1.10 5.23 -6.76
CA SER A 69 0.14 4.70 -6.18
C SER A 69 -0.13 3.51 -5.26
N THR A 70 -1.18 3.57 -4.45
CA THR A 70 -1.59 2.48 -3.55
C THR A 70 -2.00 1.24 -4.33
N MET A 71 -2.77 1.42 -5.42
CA MET A 71 -3.16 0.31 -6.30
C MET A 71 -1.96 -0.36 -6.94
N ILE A 72 -1.02 0.43 -7.47
CA ILE A 72 0.23 -0.08 -8.06
C ILE A 72 1.04 -0.83 -7.01
N LEU A 73 1.20 -0.26 -5.81
CA LEU A 73 1.95 -0.88 -4.71
C LEU A 73 1.34 -2.22 -4.29
N THR A 74 0.01 -2.29 -4.22
CA THR A 74 -0.73 -3.53 -3.91
C THR A 74 -0.52 -4.57 -5.00
N GLY A 75 -0.61 -4.18 -6.27
CA GLY A 75 -0.35 -5.07 -7.40
C GLY A 75 1.08 -5.61 -7.41
N LEU A 76 2.06 -4.74 -7.14
CA LEU A 76 3.47 -5.11 -7.00
C LEU A 76 3.68 -6.07 -5.83
N TYR A 77 3.06 -5.81 -4.69
CA TYR A 77 3.12 -6.71 -3.54
C TYR A 77 2.65 -8.12 -3.90
N VAL A 78 1.48 -8.25 -4.54
CA VAL A 78 0.95 -9.55 -4.95
C VAL A 78 1.88 -10.24 -5.96
N LEU A 79 2.39 -9.50 -6.95
CA LEU A 79 3.32 -10.05 -7.94
C LEU A 79 4.61 -10.58 -7.28
N LEU A 80 5.19 -9.81 -6.35
CA LEU A 80 6.41 -10.19 -5.65
C LEU A 80 6.16 -11.35 -4.67
N ALA A 81 5.08 -11.33 -3.90
CA ALA A 81 4.72 -12.38 -2.97
C ALA A 81 4.51 -13.73 -3.70
N ASN A 82 3.84 -13.69 -4.86
CA ASN A 82 3.63 -14.89 -5.69
C ASN A 82 4.97 -15.43 -6.22
N ARG A 83 5.87 -14.56 -6.67
CA ARG A 83 7.22 -14.96 -7.14
C ARG A 83 8.10 -15.55 -6.05
N LEU A 84 7.98 -15.06 -4.81
CA LEU A 84 8.71 -15.61 -3.65
C LEU A 84 8.16 -16.96 -3.20
N THR A 85 6.87 -17.20 -3.41
CA THR A 85 6.21 -18.48 -3.05
C THR A 85 6.41 -19.55 -4.11
N ALA A 86 6.57 -19.17 -5.38
CA ALA A 86 6.82 -20.08 -6.49
C ALA A 86 8.30 -20.52 -6.63
N ARG A 87 9.19 -20.00 -5.78
CA ARG A 87 10.58 -20.46 -5.65
C ARG A 87 10.71 -21.39 -4.46
#